data_AF-A0A917JIV0-F1
#
_entry.id   AF-A0A917JIV0-F1
#
_cell.length_a   1.000
_cell.length_b   1.000
_cell.length_c   1.000
_cell.angle_alpha   90.00
_cell.angle_beta   90.00
_cell.angle_gamma   90.00
#
_symmetry.space_group_name_H-M   'P 1'
#
loop_
_entity.id
_entity.type
_entity.pdbx_description
1 polymer ?
#
loop_
_entity_poly.entity_id
_entity_poly.type
_entity_poly.pdbx_seq_one_letter_code
_entity_poly.pdbx_strand_id
1 'polypeptide(L)'
;MADETYLQAQAVERVAQDLANASREFGNAMDELTRALERDDGCWSDDRIGRQFQQKYVPAATQNLAVLRQLQQGLANTGTKALPTVVELLQRVDSDNGRALNSYLDQIGEVLQNANQRAQALDPKRAP
;
A
#
# COMPACT_ATOMS: atom_id res chain seq x y z
N MET A 1 -23.58 6.22 15.72
CA MET A 1 -22.95 4.97 15.25
C MET A 1 -22.00 5.26 14.10
N ALA A 2 -20.97 6.07 14.34
CA ALA A 2 -19.99 6.48 13.30
C ALA A 2 -18.54 6.19 13.73
N ASP A 3 -18.34 5.24 14.66
CA ASP A 3 -17.05 5.05 15.32
C ASP A 3 -16.12 4.02 14.67
N GLU A 4 -16.53 3.37 13.56
CA GLU A 4 -15.74 2.27 12.95
C GLU A 4 -15.40 2.47 11.47
N THR A 5 -15.55 3.68 10.93
CA THR A 5 -15.13 3.99 9.54
C THR A 5 -13.73 4.55 9.43
N TYR A 6 -12.98 4.65 10.54
CA TYR A 6 -11.54 4.89 10.48
C TYR A 6 -10.83 3.59 10.03
N LEU A 7 -10.89 3.33 8.72
CA LEU A 7 -10.03 2.34 8.06
C LEU A 7 -8.61 2.54 8.59
N GLN A 8 -7.98 1.45 9.05
CA GLN A 8 -6.67 1.49 9.72
C GLN A 8 -5.55 1.83 8.73
N ALA A 9 -5.55 3.05 8.18
CA ALA A 9 -4.55 3.59 7.28
C ALA A 9 -3.14 3.40 7.84
N GLN A 10 -2.97 3.64 9.14
CA GLN A 10 -1.70 3.44 9.84
C GLN A 10 -1.23 1.98 9.88
N ALA A 11 -2.15 1.01 9.87
CA ALA A 11 -1.76 -0.41 9.79
C ALA A 11 -1.29 -0.75 8.37
N VAL A 12 -2.00 -0.25 7.35
CA VAL A 12 -1.62 -0.45 5.94
C VAL A 12 -0.29 0.24 5.61
N GLU A 13 -0.07 1.45 6.11
CA GLU A 13 1.21 2.19 5.96
C GLU A 13 2.37 1.43 6.59
N ARG A 14 2.19 0.84 7.78
CA ARG A 14 3.21 0.01 8.43
C ARG A 14 3.53 -1.23 7.60
N VAL A 15 2.50 -1.95 7.14
CA VAL A 15 2.69 -3.12 6.27
C VAL A 15 3.38 -2.74 4.95
N ALA A 16 3.06 -1.58 4.39
CA ALA A 16 3.70 -1.05 3.18
C ALA A 16 5.20 -0.79 3.40
N GLN A 17 5.55 -0.19 4.55
CA GLN A 17 6.94 0.03 4.94
C GLN A 17 7.69 -1.28 5.18
N ASP A 18 7.09 -2.22 5.91
CA ASP A 18 7.69 -3.53 6.18
C ASP A 18 7.96 -4.29 4.88
N LEU A 19 7.00 -4.27 3.95
CA LEU A 19 7.16 -4.89 2.63
C LEU A 19 8.26 -4.21 1.80
N ALA A 20 8.34 -2.87 1.84
CA ALA A 20 9.40 -2.14 1.17
C ALA A 20 10.79 -2.44 1.78
N ASN A 21 10.88 -2.61 3.10
CA ASN A 21 12.11 -3.00 3.80
C ASN A 21 12.54 -4.41 3.40
N ALA A 22 11.62 -5.39 3.50
CA ALA A 22 11.88 -6.76 3.10
C ALA A 22 12.30 -6.89 1.63
N SER A 23 11.69 -6.10 0.74
CA SER A 23 12.09 -6.05 -0.68
C SER A 23 13.50 -5.48 -0.88
N ARG A 24 13.93 -4.51 -0.07
CA ARG A 24 15.31 -3.99 -0.10
C ARG A 24 16.32 -5.03 0.40
N GLU A 25 16.03 -5.69 1.51
CA GLU A 25 16.87 -6.78 2.04
C GLU A 25 17.00 -7.93 1.03
N PHE A 26 15.89 -8.32 0.40
CA PHE A 26 15.89 -9.31 -0.67
C PHE A 26 16.72 -8.86 -1.88
N GLY A 27 16.64 -7.58 -2.26
CA GLY A 27 17.50 -7.00 -3.31
C GLY A 27 18.99 -7.09 -2.98
N ASN A 28 19.37 -6.77 -1.75
CA ASN A 28 20.76 -6.87 -1.31
C ASN A 28 21.28 -8.32 -1.36
N ALA A 29 20.49 -9.28 -0.88
CA ALA A 29 20.83 -10.71 -0.95
C ALA A 29 20.98 -11.19 -2.40
N MET A 30 20.14 -10.68 -3.31
CA MET A 30 20.24 -10.95 -4.74
C MET A 30 21.52 -10.38 -5.38
N ASP A 31 21.96 -9.20 -4.95
CA ASP A 31 23.21 -8.60 -5.42
C ASP A 31 24.44 -9.34 -4.89
N GLU A 32 24.37 -9.88 -3.67
CA GLU A 32 25.41 -10.75 -3.11
C GLU A 32 25.49 -12.07 -3.88
N LEU A 33 24.35 -12.72 -4.13
CA LEU A 33 24.28 -13.94 -4.94
C LEU A 33 24.80 -13.71 -6.36
N THR A 34 24.41 -12.60 -6.99
CA THR A 34 24.89 -12.24 -8.34
C THR A 34 26.42 -12.11 -8.34
N ARG A 35 26.98 -11.38 -7.38
CA ARG A 35 28.43 -11.19 -7.26
C ARG A 35 29.19 -12.50 -6.99
N ALA A 36 28.62 -13.41 -6.20
CA ALA A 36 29.20 -14.72 -5.97
C ALA A 36 29.23 -15.55 -7.26
N LEU A 37 28.13 -15.55 -8.01
CA LEU A 37 28.04 -16.26 -9.29
C LEU A 37 28.97 -15.67 -10.35
N GLU A 38 29.10 -14.34 -10.41
CA GLU A 38 30.03 -13.66 -11.32
C GLU A 38 31.50 -13.94 -10.97
N ARG A 39 31.83 -14.07 -9.68
CA ARG A 39 33.19 -14.43 -9.23
C ARG A 39 33.61 -15.81 -9.70
N ASP A 40 32.68 -16.76 -9.66
CA ASP A 40 32.92 -18.16 -10.00
C ASP A 40 32.64 -18.47 -11.47
N ASP A 41 32.20 -17.47 -12.25
CA ASP A 41 31.98 -17.63 -13.69
C ASP A 41 33.31 -17.87 -14.41
N GLY A 42 33.35 -18.90 -15.25
CA GLY A 42 34.58 -19.34 -15.90
C GLY A 42 35.56 -20.12 -15.01
N CYS A 43 35.25 -20.41 -13.74
CA CYS A 43 36.04 -21.35 -12.91
C CYS A 43 35.82 -22.83 -13.29
N TRP A 44 34.91 -23.10 -14.23
CA TRP A 44 34.67 -24.42 -14.76
C TRP A 44 35.81 -24.83 -15.71
N SER A 45 36.20 -26.10 -15.66
CA SER A 45 37.23 -26.64 -16.55
C SER A 45 36.88 -26.48 -18.04
N ASP A 46 37.87 -26.17 -18.88
CA ASP A 46 37.71 -26.09 -20.36
C ASP A 46 37.52 -27.46 -21.04
N ASP A 47 37.59 -28.53 -20.26
CA ASP A 47 37.29 -29.87 -20.74
C ASP A 47 35.82 -30.04 -21.16
N ARG A 48 35.50 -31.20 -21.74
CA ARG A 48 34.15 -31.45 -22.27
C ARG A 48 33.09 -31.40 -21.15
N ILE A 49 33.46 -31.82 -19.94
CA ILE A 49 32.55 -31.89 -18.79
C ILE A 49 32.24 -30.47 -18.29
N GLY A 50 33.27 -29.63 -18.08
CA GLY A 50 33.05 -28.26 -17.61
C GLY A 50 32.30 -27.39 -18.62
N ARG A 51 32.56 -27.54 -19.93
CA ARG A 51 31.75 -26.89 -20.97
C ARG A 51 30.29 -27.34 -21.00
N GLN A 52 30.03 -28.64 -20.86
CA GLN A 52 28.65 -29.14 -20.76
C GLN A 52 27.94 -28.66 -19.50
N PHE A 53 28.67 -28.55 -18.38
CA PHE A 53 28.14 -28.00 -17.15
C PHE A 53 27.74 -26.54 -17.33
N GLN A 54 28.65 -25.71 -17.84
CA GLN A 54 28.39 -24.29 -18.11
C GLN A 54 27.16 -24.10 -19.01
N GLN A 55 27.07 -24.84 -20.13
CA GLN A 55 25.94 -24.76 -21.06
C GLN A 55 24.60 -25.15 -20.44
N LYS A 56 24.59 -26.07 -19.48
CA LYS A 56 23.34 -26.53 -18.84
C LYS A 56 22.91 -25.67 -17.67
N TYR A 57 23.86 -25.21 -16.84
CA TYR A 57 23.54 -24.58 -15.56
C TYR A 57 23.53 -23.05 -15.62
N VAL A 58 24.42 -22.42 -16.40
CA VAL A 58 24.48 -20.95 -16.46
C VAL A 58 23.18 -20.33 -16.98
N PRO A 59 22.56 -20.81 -18.09
CA PRO A 59 21.33 -20.21 -18.59
C PRO A 59 20.17 -20.30 -17.59
N ALA A 60 20.02 -21.46 -16.95
CA ALA A 60 18.97 -21.68 -15.95
C ALA A 60 19.18 -20.81 -14.69
N ALA A 61 20.42 -20.69 -14.22
CA ALA A 61 20.77 -19.81 -13.10
C ALA A 61 20.46 -18.34 -13.43
N THR A 62 20.88 -17.87 -14.61
CA THR A 62 20.60 -16.50 -15.09
C THR A 62 19.09 -16.23 -15.20
N GLN A 63 18.33 -17.19 -15.71
CA GLN A 63 16.88 -17.06 -15.82
C GLN A 63 16.20 -16.99 -14.44
N ASN A 64 16.62 -17.83 -13.50
CA ASN A 64 16.12 -17.80 -12.12
C ASN A 64 16.44 -16.46 -11.44
N LEU A 65 17.66 -15.95 -11.61
CA LEU A 65 18.04 -14.64 -11.08
C LEU A 65 17.15 -13.52 -11.66
N ALA A 66 16.83 -13.57 -12.95
CA ALA A 66 15.95 -12.60 -13.58
C ALA A 66 14.52 -12.65 -13.00
N VAL A 67 13.96 -13.85 -12.79
CA VAL A 67 12.65 -14.03 -12.16
C VAL A 67 12.64 -13.47 -10.74
N LEU A 68 13.68 -13.75 -9.95
CA LEU A 68 13.80 -13.23 -8.59
C LEU A 68 13.90 -11.70 -8.57
N ARG A 69 14.62 -11.09 -9.54
CA ARG A 69 14.64 -9.61 -9.69
C ARG A 69 13.26 -9.04 -10.04
N GLN A 70 12.50 -9.70 -10.91
CA GLN A 70 11.13 -9.27 -11.21
C GLN A 70 10.22 -9.35 -9.98
N LEU A 71 10.35 -10.42 -9.19
CA LEU A 71 9.63 -10.56 -7.92
C LEU A 71 10.01 -9.42 -6.96
N GLN A 72 11.30 -9.14 -6.80
CA GLN A 72 11.80 -8.05 -5.96
C GLN A 72 11.16 -6.71 -6.34
N GLN A 73 11.17 -6.38 -7.64
CA GLN A 73 10.57 -5.15 -8.16
C GLN A 73 9.05 -5.11 -7.95
N GLY A 74 8.35 -6.24 -8.11
CA GLY A 74 6.91 -6.34 -7.84
C GLY A 74 6.58 -6.03 -6.38
N LEU A 75 7.33 -6.62 -5.45
CA LEU A 75 7.18 -6.37 -4.01
C LEU A 75 7.53 -4.92 -3.66
N ALA A 76 8.60 -4.37 -4.23
CA ALA A 76 8.99 -2.98 -4.04
C ALA A 76 7.90 -2.02 -4.51
N ASN A 77 7.37 -2.21 -5.72
CA ASN A 77 6.29 -1.38 -6.25
C ASN A 77 5.01 -1.49 -5.42
N THR A 78 4.71 -2.67 -4.88
CA THR A 78 3.53 -2.88 -4.04
C THR A 78 3.66 -2.08 -2.73
N GLY A 79 4.79 -2.21 -2.03
CA GLY A 79 5.05 -1.51 -0.77
C GLY A 79 5.23 0.00 -0.93
N THR A 80 5.86 0.47 -2.01
CA THR A 80 6.22 1.89 -2.18
C THR A 80 5.20 2.71 -2.97
N LYS A 81 4.31 2.07 -3.73
CA LYS A 81 3.32 2.76 -4.58
C LYS A 81 1.91 2.27 -4.34
N ALA A 82 1.64 0.98 -4.56
CA ALA A 82 0.26 0.48 -4.59
C ALA A 82 -0.45 0.65 -3.23
N LEU A 83 0.18 0.21 -2.14
CA LEU A 83 -0.41 0.32 -0.80
C LEU A 83 -0.56 1.79 -0.35
N PRO A 84 0.45 2.67 -0.50
CA PRO A 84 0.28 4.10 -0.22
C PRO A 84 -0.86 4.74 -1.02
N THR A 85 -0.97 4.47 -2.32
CA THR A 85 -2.07 5.01 -3.14
C THR A 85 -3.45 4.57 -2.63
N VAL A 86 -3.58 3.31 -2.20
CA VAL A 86 -4.83 2.80 -1.62
C VAL A 86 -5.13 3.53 -0.31
N VAL A 87 -4.14 3.76 0.55
CA VAL A 87 -4.33 4.51 1.79
C VAL A 87 -4.81 5.94 1.52
N GLU A 88 -4.17 6.65 0.59
CA GLU A 88 -4.58 7.99 0.19
C GLU A 88 -6.02 8.03 -0.33
N LEU A 89 -6.41 7.06 -1.16
CA LEU A 89 -7.77 6.95 -1.69
C LEU A 89 -8.78 6.77 -0.56
N LEU A 90 -8.49 5.86 0.37
CA LEU A 90 -9.37 5.56 1.51
C LEU A 90 -9.52 6.78 2.42
N GLN A 91 -8.43 7.47 2.74
CA GLN A 91 -8.45 8.70 3.55
C GLN A 91 -9.28 9.81 2.87
N ARG A 92 -9.19 9.95 1.54
CA ARG A 92 -10.01 10.90 0.80
C ARG A 92 -11.50 10.56 0.89
N VAL A 93 -11.86 9.31 0.61
CA VAL A 93 -13.25 8.85 0.68
C VAL A 93 -13.84 9.06 2.07
N ASP A 94 -13.07 8.75 3.12
CA ASP A 94 -13.50 8.97 4.51
C ASP A 94 -13.70 10.46 4.80
N SER A 95 -12.75 11.31 4.38
CA SER A 95 -12.84 12.76 4.57
C SER A 95 -14.02 13.40 3.82
N ASP A 96 -14.29 12.96 2.59
CA ASP A 96 -15.37 13.49 1.77
C ASP A 96 -16.74 13.07 2.33
N ASN A 97 -16.86 11.82 2.75
CA ASN A 97 -18.08 11.32 3.41
C ASN A 97 -18.33 12.01 4.75
N GLY A 98 -17.29 12.20 5.57
CA GLY A 98 -17.38 12.91 6.84
C GLY A 98 -17.85 14.37 6.66
N ARG A 99 -17.32 15.07 5.65
CA ARG A 99 -17.76 16.43 5.31
C ARG A 99 -19.21 16.47 4.85
N ALA A 100 -19.61 15.55 3.98
CA ALA A 100 -20.99 15.47 3.49
C ALA A 100 -21.98 15.21 4.63
N LEU A 101 -21.67 14.25 5.52
CA LEU A 101 -22.50 13.94 6.68
C LEU A 101 -22.62 15.14 7.64
N ASN A 102 -21.52 15.83 7.94
CA ASN A 102 -21.57 17.04 8.77
C ASN A 102 -22.44 18.13 8.13
N SER A 103 -22.29 18.36 6.81
CA SER A 103 -23.13 19.33 6.10
C SER A 103 -24.62 18.99 6.17
N TYR A 104 -24.98 17.70 6.11
CA TYR A 104 -26.38 17.28 6.25
C TYR A 104 -26.90 17.48 7.68
N LEU A 105 -26.08 17.20 8.69
CA LEU A 105 -26.44 17.41 10.09
C LEU A 105 -26.67 18.90 10.39
N ASP A 106 -25.83 19.78 9.85
CA ASP A 106 -25.99 21.23 10.00
C ASP A 106 -27.30 21.72 9.36
N GLN A 107 -27.60 21.29 8.13
CA GLN A 107 -28.85 21.63 7.44
C GLN A 107 -30.10 21.15 8.20
N ILE A 108 -30.06 19.93 8.75
CA ILE A 108 -31.13 19.40 9.59
C ILE A 108 -31.29 20.26 10.85
N GLY A 109 -30.18 20.63 11.49
CA GLY A 109 -30.16 21.52 12.65
C GLY A 109 -30.84 22.87 12.37
N GLU A 110 -30.49 23.50 11.24
CA GLU A 110 -31.11 24.77 10.81
C GLU A 110 -32.61 24.63 10.56
N VAL A 111 -33.05 23.57 9.87
CA VAL A 111 -34.48 23.32 9.62
C VAL A 111 -35.25 23.15 10.93
N LEU A 112 -34.70 22.40 11.89
CA LEU A 112 -35.32 22.18 13.20
C LEU A 112 -35.38 23.48 14.02
N GLN A 113 -34.31 24.29 14.01
CA GLN A 113 -34.30 25.59 14.68
C GLN A 113 -35.34 26.53 14.09
N ASN A 114 -35.41 26.63 12.76
CA ASN A 114 -36.39 27.47 12.06
C ASN A 114 -37.83 27.01 12.35
N ALA A 115 -38.08 25.71 12.39
CA ALA A 115 -39.39 25.17 12.75
C ALA A 115 -39.77 25.51 14.20
N ASN A 116 -38.83 25.42 15.13
CA ASN A 116 -39.06 25.76 16.54
C ASN A 116 -39.32 27.26 16.74
N GLN A 117 -38.55 28.13 16.07
CA GLN A 117 -38.78 29.59 16.10
C GLN A 117 -40.15 29.96 15.53
N ARG A 118 -40.57 29.33 14.43
CA ARG A 118 -41.91 29.52 13.86
C ARG A 118 -43.01 29.07 14.81
N ALA A 119 -42.82 27.94 15.49
CA ALA A 119 -43.77 27.44 16.48
C ALA A 119 -43.91 28.40 17.68
N GLN A 120 -42.79 28.95 18.18
CA GLN A 120 -42.78 29.94 19.26
C GLN A 120 -43.43 31.27 18.86
N ALA A 121 -43.25 31.70 17.60
CA ALA A 121 -43.87 32.92 17.08
C ALA A 121 -45.40 32.80 16.91
N LEU A 122 -45.92 31.58 16.70
CA LEU A 122 -47.35 31.30 16.51
C LEU A 122 -48.11 31.08 17.83
N ASP A 123 -47.43 30.83 18.95
CA ASP A 123 -48.05 30.71 20.28
C ASP A 123 -47.24 31.47 21.36
N PRO A 124 -47.37 32.82 21.43
CA PRO A 124 -46.59 33.65 22.36
C PRO A 124 -47.00 33.47 23.84
N LYS A 125 -47.99 32.63 24.17
CA LYS A 125 -48.49 32.43 25.55
C LYS A 125 -47.94 31.20 26.27
N ARG A 126 -46.96 30.50 25.68
CA ARG A 126 -46.15 29.48 26.36
C ARG A 126 -44.69 29.92 26.47
N ALA A 127 -44.45 31.05 27.12
CA ALA A 127 -43.18 31.32 27.78
C ALA A 127 -43.40 31.16 29.30
N PRO A 128 -42.53 30.48 30.06
CA PRO A 128 -42.65 30.41 31.51
C PRO A 128 -42.57 31.80 32.17
#